data_AF-A0AAU6Q440-F1
#
_entry.id   AF-A0AAU6Q440-F1
#
_cell.length_a   1.000
_cell.length_b   1.000
_cell.length_c   1.000
_cell.angle_alpha   90.00
_cell.angle_beta   90.00
_cell.angle_gamma   90.00
#
_symmetry.space_group_name_H-M   'P 1'
#
loop_
_entity.id
_entity.type
_entity.pdbx_description
1 polymer ?
#
loop_
_entity_poly.entity_id
_entity_poly.type
_entity_poly.pdbx_seq_one_letter_code
_entity_poly.pdbx_strand_id
1 'polypeptide(L)'
;MRLASPLISLALLAVPALAQTAAPATPAPTTAKPAQISLATNRTVSGVAISVSRAAAGQLVSCPSKLKVSRQAVCLYSKQPAAQVRTQIRSTLGSQALGDWKLSGTSGSLLVKDTAGQAGAYVLSTPLSAQETLLVVDAVTVPAASKPAAPAGVVRGQPYLLGKDLIGVVNVVSLGGGKFRLNVAGETPLTVTAGQKTAQREGGNVDLPLAPASDGKNLIFPLSGLRALGCTVTDAPKGVTITCGSDSVGVLPIVF
;
A
#
# COMPACT_ATOMS: atom_id res chain seq x y z
N MET A 1 33.46 -96.32 7.88
CA MET A 1 34.31 -96.34 6.68
C MET A 1 33.75 -95.35 5.68
N ARG A 2 34.64 -94.46 5.20
CA ARG A 2 34.67 -93.80 3.88
C ARG A 2 33.49 -92.92 3.42
N LEU A 3 33.81 -91.63 3.44
CA LEU A 3 33.43 -90.55 2.52
C LEU A 3 33.03 -90.98 1.10
N ALA A 4 32.01 -90.31 0.55
CA ALA A 4 32.06 -89.70 -0.79
C ALA A 4 30.97 -88.61 -0.93
N SER A 5 31.41 -87.39 -1.24
CA SER A 5 30.65 -86.24 -1.76
C SER A 5 30.70 -86.29 -3.32
N PRO A 6 30.18 -85.31 -4.10
CA PRO A 6 29.13 -84.29 -3.88
C PRO A 6 28.13 -84.24 -5.08
N LEU A 7 27.15 -83.33 -5.08
CA LEU A 7 26.82 -82.47 -6.24
C LEU A 7 25.67 -81.50 -5.93
N ILE A 8 25.96 -80.24 -6.21
CA ILE A 8 25.09 -79.06 -6.17
C ILE A 8 24.22 -79.07 -7.43
N SER A 9 22.90 -78.81 -7.33
CA SER A 9 22.16 -77.97 -8.29
C SER A 9 20.67 -77.77 -7.94
N LEU A 10 20.29 -76.49 -7.97
CA LEU A 10 19.01 -75.88 -8.37
C LEU A 10 17.68 -76.48 -7.87
N ALA A 11 16.95 -75.66 -7.11
CA ALA A 11 15.56 -75.31 -7.47
C ALA A 11 15.11 -74.03 -6.75
N LEU A 12 14.78 -73.02 -7.55
CA LEU A 12 14.03 -71.82 -7.17
C LEU A 12 12.68 -72.20 -6.53
N LEU A 13 12.41 -71.68 -5.33
CA LEU A 13 11.06 -71.68 -4.76
C LEU A 13 10.46 -70.27 -4.90
N ALA A 14 9.34 -70.22 -5.61
CA ALA A 14 8.50 -69.05 -5.81
C ALA A 14 7.83 -68.63 -4.48
N VAL A 15 7.83 -67.32 -4.21
CA VAL A 15 7.11 -66.70 -3.09
C VAL A 15 5.72 -66.25 -3.58
N PRO A 16 4.62 -66.51 -2.85
CA PRO A 16 3.30 -66.03 -3.23
C PRO A 16 3.18 -64.52 -2.98
N ALA A 17 2.62 -63.82 -3.97
CA ALA A 17 2.33 -62.39 -3.93
C ALA A 17 1.22 -62.08 -2.91
N LEU A 18 1.55 -61.27 -1.90
CA LEU A 18 0.57 -60.61 -1.04
C LEU A 18 -0.16 -59.53 -1.83
N ALA A 19 -1.50 -59.64 -1.85
CA ALA A 19 -2.40 -58.60 -2.34
C ALA A 19 -2.18 -57.30 -1.54
N GLN A 20 -1.67 -56.27 -2.21
CA GLN A 20 -1.60 -54.92 -1.67
C GLN A 20 -3.00 -54.30 -1.70
N THR A 21 -3.63 -54.20 -0.53
CA THR A 21 -4.73 -53.29 -0.29
C THR A 21 -4.26 -51.87 -0.62
N ALA A 22 -4.85 -51.26 -1.65
CA ALA A 22 -4.56 -49.89 -2.04
C ALA A 22 -4.83 -48.93 -0.87
N ALA A 23 -3.79 -48.23 -0.44
CA ALA A 23 -3.90 -47.15 0.54
C ALA A 23 -4.76 -46.00 -0.04
N PRO A 24 -5.53 -45.28 0.80
CA PRO A 24 -6.23 -44.08 0.35
C PRO A 24 -5.23 -43.07 -0.22
N ALA A 25 -5.51 -42.59 -1.43
CA ALA A 25 -4.68 -41.60 -2.10
C ALA A 25 -4.65 -40.30 -1.28
N THR A 26 -3.47 -39.94 -0.78
CA THR A 26 -3.18 -38.61 -0.24
C THR A 26 -3.42 -37.57 -1.35
N PRO A 27 -4.27 -36.55 -1.15
CA PRO A 27 -4.41 -35.46 -2.11
C PRO A 27 -3.06 -34.77 -2.31
N ALA A 28 -2.65 -34.61 -3.58
CA ALA A 28 -1.46 -33.85 -3.92
C ALA A 28 -1.54 -32.44 -3.33
N PRO A 29 -0.42 -31.86 -2.84
CA PRO A 29 -0.40 -30.48 -2.38
C PRO A 29 -0.73 -29.58 -3.57
N THR A 30 -1.94 -29.04 -3.58
CA THR A 30 -2.33 -27.96 -4.49
C THR A 30 -1.35 -26.83 -4.23
N THR A 31 -0.59 -26.41 -5.25
CA THR A 31 0.26 -25.23 -5.21
C THR A 31 -0.62 -24.07 -4.76
N ALA A 32 -0.51 -23.69 -3.49
CA ALA A 32 -1.28 -22.60 -2.93
C ALA A 32 -0.94 -21.36 -3.76
N LYS A 33 -1.91 -20.88 -4.54
CA LYS A 33 -1.86 -19.54 -5.13
C LYS A 33 -1.46 -18.62 -3.98
N PRO A 34 -0.36 -17.85 -4.07
CA PRO A 34 0.03 -16.96 -3.00
C PRO A 34 -1.20 -16.11 -2.68
N ALA A 35 -1.65 -16.18 -1.43
CA ALA A 35 -2.78 -15.41 -0.96
C ALA A 35 -2.52 -13.96 -1.39
N GLN A 36 -3.37 -13.43 -2.27
CA GLN A 36 -3.26 -12.04 -2.68
C GLN A 36 -3.45 -11.23 -1.40
N ILE A 37 -2.35 -10.68 -0.88
CA ILE A 37 -2.38 -9.75 0.25
C ILE A 37 -3.23 -8.58 -0.23
N SER A 38 -4.47 -8.49 0.24
CA SER A 38 -5.37 -7.38 -0.07
C SER A 38 -4.62 -6.07 0.15
N LEU A 39 -4.43 -5.27 -0.90
CA LEU A 39 -3.77 -3.95 -0.83
C LEU A 39 -4.56 -2.92 0.01
N ALA A 40 -5.70 -3.32 0.57
CA ALA A 40 -6.44 -2.63 1.62
C ALA A 40 -5.72 -2.64 2.98
N THR A 41 -4.68 -3.44 3.19
CA THR A 41 -3.95 -3.46 4.45
C THR A 41 -2.91 -2.35 4.48
N ASN A 42 -3.09 -1.35 5.35
CA ASN A 42 -2.07 -0.35 5.61
C ASN A 42 -0.85 -1.04 6.26
N ARG A 43 0.31 -1.02 5.58
CA ARG A 43 1.54 -1.71 6.04
C ARG A 43 2.01 -1.19 7.40
N THR A 44 1.86 0.11 7.65
CA THR A 44 2.20 0.73 8.93
C THR A 44 1.28 0.18 10.02
N VAL A 45 -0.04 0.17 9.80
CA VAL A 45 -1.02 -0.40 10.76
C VAL A 45 -0.76 -1.89 11.00
N SER A 46 -0.44 -2.65 9.95
CA SER A 46 -0.17 -4.09 10.05
C SER A 46 1.08 -4.37 10.87
N GLY A 47 2.18 -3.67 10.58
CA GLY A 47 3.44 -3.82 11.30
C GLY A 47 3.29 -3.43 12.78
N VAL A 48 2.61 -2.32 13.04
CA VAL A 48 2.33 -1.86 14.42
C VAL A 48 1.42 -2.86 15.14
N ALA A 49 0.36 -3.37 14.50
CA ALA A 49 -0.53 -4.35 15.10
C ALA A 49 0.19 -5.66 15.47
N ILE A 50 1.12 -6.13 14.64
CA ILE A 50 1.94 -7.32 14.94
C ILE A 50 2.83 -7.06 16.15
N SER A 51 3.54 -5.92 16.18
CA SER A 51 4.40 -5.54 17.31
C SER A 51 3.61 -5.38 18.61
N VAL A 52 2.43 -4.74 18.54
CA VAL A 52 1.54 -4.55 19.68
C VAL A 52 0.94 -5.88 20.16
N SER A 53 0.53 -6.76 19.26
CA SER A 53 0.02 -8.10 19.59
C SER A 53 1.07 -8.93 20.33
N ARG A 54 2.33 -8.91 19.86
CA ARG A 54 3.44 -9.59 20.55
C ARG A 54 3.72 -8.99 21.92
N ALA A 55 3.74 -7.66 22.02
CA ALA A 55 4.02 -6.97 23.27
C ALA A 55 2.96 -7.25 24.36
N ALA A 56 1.69 -7.28 23.96
CA ALA A 56 0.56 -7.40 24.89
C ALA A 56 -0.02 -8.82 24.98
N ALA A 57 0.62 -9.82 24.36
CA ALA A 57 0.05 -11.15 24.13
C ALA A 57 -1.42 -11.09 23.64
N GLY A 58 -1.68 -10.17 22.71
CA GLY A 58 -3.02 -9.78 22.30
C GLY A 58 -3.62 -10.72 21.26
N GLN A 59 -4.85 -11.17 21.50
CA GLN A 59 -5.66 -11.95 20.57
C GLN A 59 -6.43 -11.03 19.61
N LEU A 60 -6.39 -11.31 18.31
CA LEU A 60 -7.20 -10.61 17.30
C LEU A 60 -8.69 -10.84 17.56
N VAL A 61 -9.44 -9.74 17.63
CA VAL A 61 -10.89 -9.73 17.79
C VAL A 61 -11.53 -8.81 16.76
N SER A 62 -12.81 -9.03 16.48
CA SER A 62 -13.58 -8.11 15.65
C SER A 62 -13.72 -6.77 16.35
N CYS A 63 -13.40 -5.67 15.66
CA CYS A 63 -13.58 -4.34 16.21
C CYS A 63 -15.06 -4.06 16.47
N PRO A 64 -15.46 -3.69 17.70
CA PRO A 64 -16.82 -3.29 17.99
C PRO A 64 -17.30 -2.17 17.06
N SER A 65 -18.45 -2.36 16.41
CA SER A 65 -19.00 -1.42 15.40
C SER A 65 -19.32 -0.03 15.96
N LYS A 66 -19.45 0.08 17.29
CA LYS A 66 -19.69 1.34 18.01
C LYS A 66 -18.42 2.20 18.13
N LEU A 67 -17.24 1.58 18.07
CA LEU A 67 -15.99 2.30 17.97
C LEU A 67 -15.91 2.77 16.51
N LYS A 68 -16.03 4.08 16.28
CA LYS A 68 -15.95 4.70 14.94
C LYS A 68 -14.52 4.61 14.38
N VAL A 69 -14.04 3.38 14.19
CA VAL A 69 -12.70 3.06 13.72
C VAL A 69 -12.73 2.79 12.21
N SER A 70 -11.59 2.93 11.56
CA SER A 70 -11.44 2.63 10.14
C SER A 70 -11.78 1.17 9.84
N ARG A 71 -12.17 0.89 8.59
CA ARG A 71 -12.29 -0.49 8.09
C ARG A 71 -10.96 -1.24 8.08
N GLN A 72 -9.84 -0.52 8.22
CA GLN A 72 -8.50 -1.06 8.28
C GLN A 72 -7.97 -1.18 9.72
N ALA A 73 -8.78 -0.83 10.71
CA ALA A 73 -8.40 -0.91 12.12
C ALA A 73 -8.29 -2.36 12.57
N VAL A 74 -7.35 -2.61 13.49
CA VAL A 74 -7.12 -3.92 14.09
C VAL A 74 -7.39 -3.82 15.58
N CYS A 75 -8.31 -4.65 16.07
CA CYS A 75 -8.63 -4.73 17.49
C CYS A 75 -8.00 -5.98 18.10
N LEU A 76 -7.31 -5.77 19.22
CA LEU A 76 -6.62 -6.82 19.96
C LEU A 76 -7.15 -6.83 21.39
N TYR A 77 -7.52 -7.99 21.88
CA TYR A 77 -7.89 -8.21 23.27
C TYR A 77 -6.69 -8.78 24.03
N SER A 78 -6.36 -8.22 25.19
CA SER A 78 -5.30 -8.69 26.06
C SER A 78 -5.84 -8.93 27.48
N LYS A 79 -5.44 -10.04 28.09
CA LYS A 79 -5.71 -10.39 29.50
C LYS A 79 -4.65 -9.79 30.43
N GLN A 80 -4.35 -8.51 30.24
CA GLN A 80 -3.42 -7.77 31.09
C GLN A 80 -4.02 -6.42 31.48
N PRO A 81 -3.66 -5.89 32.67
CA PRO A 81 -4.03 -4.54 33.07
C PRO A 81 -3.49 -3.49 32.09
N ALA A 82 -4.29 -2.47 31.79
CA ALA A 82 -3.95 -1.44 30.79
C ALA A 82 -2.61 -0.74 31.08
N ALA A 83 -2.26 -0.52 32.34
CA ALA A 83 -0.98 0.06 32.71
C ALA A 83 0.22 -0.80 32.27
N GLN A 84 0.16 -2.11 32.51
CA GLN A 84 1.21 -3.06 32.13
C GLN A 84 1.37 -3.14 30.62
N VAL A 85 0.24 -3.26 29.91
CA VAL A 85 0.20 -3.31 28.44
C VAL A 85 0.82 -2.07 27.81
N ARG A 86 0.48 -0.88 28.33
CA ARG A 86 1.04 0.39 27.83
C ARG A 86 2.56 0.45 27.98
N THR A 87 3.10 0.00 29.11
CA THR A 87 4.55 -0.06 29.34
C THR A 87 5.23 -1.03 28.38
N GLN A 88 4.65 -2.22 28.16
CA GLN A 88 5.18 -3.21 27.23
C GLN A 88 5.17 -2.69 25.79
N ILE A 89 4.05 -2.12 25.34
CA ILE A 89 3.92 -1.53 24.00
C ILE A 89 4.94 -0.40 23.80
N ARG A 90 5.10 0.48 24.79
CA ARG A 90 6.08 1.58 24.71
C ARG A 90 7.50 1.05 24.56
N SER A 91 7.85 0.03 25.35
CA SER A 91 9.16 -0.63 25.28
C SER A 91 9.40 -1.27 23.90
N THR A 92 8.41 -2.00 23.37
CA THR A 92 8.51 -2.66 22.06
C THR A 92 8.58 -1.67 20.89
N LEU A 93 7.81 -0.58 20.93
CA LEU A 93 7.80 0.42 19.86
C LEU A 93 9.03 1.34 19.89
N GLY A 94 9.64 1.56 21.06
CA GLY A 94 10.87 2.33 21.21
C GLY A 94 10.81 3.68 20.50
N SER A 95 11.73 3.90 19.55
CA SER A 95 11.85 5.14 18.78
C SER A 95 10.72 5.37 17.74
N GLN A 96 9.94 4.32 17.43
CA GLN A 96 8.78 4.43 16.56
C GLN A 96 7.61 5.13 17.25
N ALA A 97 7.51 5.09 18.58
CA ALA A 97 6.48 5.80 19.30
C ALA A 97 6.76 7.32 19.33
N LEU A 98 5.74 8.12 19.02
CA LEU A 98 5.76 9.57 19.02
C LEU A 98 5.36 10.08 20.40
N GLY A 99 6.38 10.27 21.25
CA GLY A 99 6.20 10.69 22.63
C GLY A 99 5.66 9.55 23.50
N ASP A 100 5.04 9.93 24.61
CA ASP A 100 4.49 9.00 25.60
C ASP A 100 2.97 8.89 25.50
N TRP A 101 2.42 7.94 26.26
CA TRP A 101 0.99 7.70 26.30
C TRP A 101 0.24 8.94 26.77
N LYS A 102 -0.68 9.44 25.94
CA LYS A 102 -1.65 10.44 26.34
C LYS A 102 -2.82 9.75 27.03
N LEU A 103 -3.04 10.07 28.29
CA LEU A 103 -4.07 9.43 29.11
C LEU A 103 -5.35 10.27 29.17
N SER A 104 -6.50 9.59 29.14
CA SER A 104 -7.81 10.18 29.40
C SER A 104 -8.57 9.23 30.32
N GLY A 105 -8.57 9.55 31.62
CA GLY A 105 -8.99 8.62 32.66
C GLY A 105 -8.13 7.35 32.66
N THR A 106 -8.76 6.19 32.55
CA THR A 106 -8.09 4.88 32.52
C THR A 106 -7.67 4.45 31.12
N SER A 107 -8.14 5.15 30.08
CA SER A 107 -7.76 4.90 28.69
C SER A 107 -6.51 5.68 28.30
N GLY A 108 -5.80 5.21 27.29
CA GLY A 108 -4.63 5.88 26.74
C GLY A 108 -4.58 5.82 25.23
N SER A 109 -3.88 6.77 24.62
CA SER A 109 -3.55 6.79 23.21
C SER A 109 -2.06 7.03 23.00
N LEU A 110 -1.44 6.35 22.04
CA LEU A 110 -0.05 6.53 21.65
C LEU A 110 0.03 6.69 20.13
N LEU A 111 0.75 7.72 19.67
CA LEU A 111 1.01 7.92 18.25
C LEU A 111 2.26 7.13 17.83
N VAL A 112 2.28 6.65 16.60
CA VAL A 112 3.37 5.85 16.04
C VAL A 112 3.80 6.41 14.69
N LYS A 113 5.12 6.49 14.49
CA LYS A 113 5.76 6.94 13.25
C LYS A 113 5.52 5.95 12.13
N ASP A 114 5.26 6.48 10.94
CA ASP A 114 5.42 5.76 9.69
C ASP A 114 6.89 5.73 9.24
N THR A 115 7.12 5.16 8.06
CA THR A 115 8.45 5.08 7.43
C THR A 115 9.02 6.44 7.02
N ALA A 116 8.19 7.49 6.92
CA ALA A 116 8.61 8.86 6.65
C ALA A 116 8.88 9.66 7.94
N GLY A 117 8.76 9.01 9.11
CA GLY A 117 8.97 9.63 10.42
C GLY A 117 7.80 10.49 10.91
N GLN A 118 6.66 10.47 10.21
CA GLN A 118 5.45 11.23 10.55
C GLN A 118 4.43 10.36 11.29
N ALA A 119 3.42 10.95 11.94
CA ALA A 119 2.37 10.17 12.60
C ALA A 119 1.51 9.42 11.56
N GLY A 120 1.69 8.10 11.47
CA GLY A 120 0.99 7.27 10.49
C GLY A 120 0.01 6.26 11.09
N ALA A 121 0.17 5.93 12.36
CA ALA A 121 -0.75 5.06 13.09
C ALA A 121 -0.90 5.53 14.55
N TYR A 122 -1.97 5.10 15.18
CA TYR A 122 -2.18 5.29 16.61
C TYR A 122 -2.62 3.99 17.26
N VAL A 123 -2.27 3.85 18.53
CA VAL A 123 -2.68 2.75 19.39
C VAL A 123 -3.55 3.33 20.49
N LEU A 124 -4.80 2.89 20.57
CA LEU A 124 -5.67 3.14 21.71
C LEU A 124 -5.61 1.96 22.66
N SER A 125 -5.64 2.26 23.95
CA SER A 125 -5.74 1.30 25.05
C SER A 125 -6.94 1.67 25.89
N THR A 126 -7.91 0.78 25.97
CA THR A 126 -9.12 0.95 26.77
C THR A 126 -9.29 -0.26 27.68
N PRO A 127 -9.29 -0.09 29.02
CA PRO A 127 -9.54 -1.19 29.92
C PRO A 127 -11.00 -1.66 29.77
N LEU A 128 -11.18 -2.97 29.64
CA LEU A 128 -12.50 -3.62 29.72
C LEU A 128 -12.81 -4.00 31.17
N SER A 129 -11.77 -4.37 31.93
CA SER A 129 -11.82 -4.65 33.36
C SER A 129 -10.46 -4.30 33.99
N ALA A 130 -10.25 -4.62 35.28
CA ALA A 130 -8.98 -4.36 35.95
C ALA A 130 -7.82 -5.22 35.39
N GLN A 131 -8.13 -6.36 34.75
CA GLN A 131 -7.17 -7.31 34.21
C GLN A 131 -7.27 -7.47 32.69
N GLU A 132 -8.17 -6.77 32.02
CA GLU A 132 -8.41 -6.93 30.59
C GLU A 132 -8.39 -5.59 29.88
N THR A 133 -7.77 -5.57 28.71
CA THR A 133 -7.59 -4.37 27.91
C THR A 133 -7.94 -4.65 26.46
N LEU A 134 -8.75 -3.78 25.87
CA LEU A 134 -8.94 -3.68 24.43
C LEU A 134 -7.92 -2.69 23.87
N LEU A 135 -7.16 -3.14 22.88
CA LEU A 135 -6.25 -2.34 22.11
C LEU A 135 -6.82 -2.14 20.71
N VAL A 136 -6.73 -0.93 20.19
CA VAL A 136 -7.12 -0.62 18.82
C VAL A 136 -5.93 0.02 18.13
N VAL A 137 -5.49 -0.59 17.03
CA VAL A 137 -4.47 -0.03 16.15
C VAL A 137 -5.15 0.44 14.88
N ASP A 138 -5.03 1.72 14.57
CA ASP A 138 -5.63 2.30 13.37
C ASP A 138 -4.66 3.30 12.74
N ALA A 139 -4.88 3.59 11.46
CA ALA A 139 -4.14 4.63 10.76
C ALA A 139 -4.54 5.99 11.33
N VAL A 140 -3.56 6.88 11.48
CA VAL A 140 -3.90 8.29 11.67
C VAL A 140 -4.52 8.77 10.37
N THR A 141 -5.85 8.87 10.35
CA THR A 141 -6.53 9.69 9.36
C THR A 141 -6.20 11.13 9.68
N VAL A 142 -5.04 11.60 9.21
CA VAL A 142 -4.82 13.02 9.04
C VAL A 142 -5.97 13.45 8.13
N PRO A 143 -6.87 14.37 8.56
CA PRO A 143 -7.80 14.97 7.63
C PRO A 143 -6.95 15.42 6.46
N ALA A 144 -7.22 14.92 5.24
CA ALA A 144 -6.50 15.35 4.06
C ALA A 144 -6.37 16.86 4.17
N ALA A 145 -5.13 17.35 4.23
CA ALA A 145 -4.82 18.74 4.50
C ALA A 145 -5.86 19.59 3.77
N SER A 146 -6.58 20.44 4.51
CA SER A 146 -7.67 21.27 3.98
C SER A 146 -7.27 21.71 2.59
N LYS A 147 -8.02 21.16 1.61
CA LYS A 147 -7.74 21.19 0.19
C LYS A 147 -7.14 22.57 -0.14
N PRO A 148 -5.87 22.67 -0.58
CA PRO A 148 -5.30 23.95 -0.95
C PRO A 148 -6.31 24.64 -1.85
N ALA A 149 -6.62 25.91 -1.58
CA ALA A 149 -7.52 26.69 -2.42
C ALA A 149 -7.11 26.44 -3.87
N ALA A 150 -8.05 25.91 -4.65
CA ALA A 150 -7.83 25.50 -6.02
C ALA A 150 -7.12 26.66 -6.76
N PRO A 151 -5.88 26.46 -7.27
CA PRO A 151 -5.15 27.51 -7.96
C PRO A 151 -6.00 28.12 -9.08
N ALA A 152 -5.84 29.42 -9.36
CA ALA A 152 -6.62 30.07 -10.40
C ALA A 152 -6.50 29.29 -11.73
N GLY A 153 -7.63 28.87 -12.29
CA GLY A 153 -7.70 28.13 -13.55
C GLY A 153 -7.86 26.61 -13.45
N VAL A 154 -7.80 25.99 -12.26
CA VAL A 154 -8.20 24.57 -12.12
C VAL A 154 -9.72 24.40 -11.98
N VAL A 155 -10.25 23.38 -12.62
CA VAL A 155 -11.66 23.00 -12.54
C VAL A 155 -11.87 22.07 -11.35
N ARG A 156 -12.73 22.45 -10.41
CA ARG A 156 -13.04 21.62 -9.22
C ARG A 156 -13.57 20.25 -9.64
N GLY A 157 -13.13 19.21 -8.92
CA GLY A 157 -13.54 17.83 -9.17
C GLY A 157 -12.81 17.13 -10.33
N GLN A 158 -11.93 17.82 -11.06
CA GLN A 158 -11.14 17.21 -12.13
C GLN A 158 -9.76 16.74 -11.61
N PRO A 159 -9.23 15.62 -12.12
CA PRO A 159 -7.90 15.13 -11.75
C PRO A 159 -6.79 15.92 -12.45
N TYR A 160 -5.86 16.44 -11.66
CA TYR A 160 -4.67 17.15 -12.09
C TYR A 160 -3.40 16.46 -11.57
N LEU A 161 -2.28 16.75 -12.21
CA LEU A 161 -0.96 16.22 -11.89
C LEU A 161 0.03 17.37 -11.76
N LEU A 162 1.00 17.25 -10.87
CA LEU A 162 2.10 18.20 -10.84
C LEU A 162 3.13 17.80 -11.90
N GLY A 163 3.74 18.79 -12.55
CA GLY A 163 4.81 18.52 -13.53
C GLY A 163 5.97 17.69 -12.95
N LYS A 164 6.21 17.79 -11.63
CA LYS A 164 7.21 16.98 -10.91
C LYS A 164 6.85 15.49 -10.83
N ASP A 165 5.57 15.15 -10.85
CA ASP A 165 5.10 13.77 -10.72
C ASP A 165 5.25 13.01 -12.05
N LEU A 166 5.50 13.73 -13.15
CA LEU A 166 5.72 13.18 -14.48
C LEU A 166 7.20 12.92 -14.79
N ILE A 167 8.10 13.13 -13.83
CA ILE A 167 9.54 12.89 -14.01
C ILE A 167 9.76 11.42 -14.40
N GLY A 168 10.49 11.21 -15.49
CA GLY A 168 10.76 9.89 -16.07
C GLY A 168 9.89 9.53 -17.27
N VAL A 169 8.75 10.20 -17.49
CA VAL A 169 7.90 10.02 -18.67
C VAL A 169 7.70 11.30 -19.48
N VAL A 170 7.68 12.45 -18.81
CA VAL A 170 7.59 13.77 -19.43
C VAL A 170 8.60 14.70 -18.79
N ASN A 171 9.48 15.28 -19.60
CA ASN A 171 10.38 16.33 -19.16
C ASN A 171 9.70 17.71 -19.27
N VAL A 172 9.36 18.29 -18.12
CA VAL A 172 8.67 19.58 -18.01
C VAL A 172 9.68 20.70 -17.75
N VAL A 173 9.78 21.64 -18.69
CA VAL A 173 10.66 22.81 -18.61
C VAL A 173 9.83 24.08 -18.51
N SER A 174 10.04 24.89 -17.48
CA SER A 174 9.43 26.22 -17.38
C SER A 174 10.11 27.19 -18.34
N LEU A 175 9.33 27.89 -19.16
CA LEU A 175 9.80 28.92 -20.08
C LEU A 175 9.57 30.35 -19.55
N GLY A 176 9.03 30.49 -18.34
CA GLY A 176 8.60 31.77 -17.79
C GLY A 176 7.23 32.24 -18.32
N GLY A 177 6.65 33.26 -17.69
CA GLY A 177 5.36 33.84 -18.11
C GLY A 177 4.18 32.87 -18.10
N GLY A 178 4.22 31.82 -17.27
CA GLY A 178 3.20 30.76 -17.23
C GLY A 178 3.26 29.76 -18.39
N LYS A 179 4.31 29.79 -19.21
CA LYS A 179 4.53 28.85 -20.31
C LYS A 179 5.43 27.69 -19.87
N PHE A 180 5.07 26.48 -20.28
CA PHE A 180 5.80 25.26 -19.97
C PHE A 180 5.96 24.43 -21.23
N ARG A 181 7.16 23.88 -21.44
CA ARG A 181 7.46 22.93 -22.52
C ARG A 181 7.49 21.53 -21.95
N LEU A 182 6.66 20.65 -22.50
CA LEU A 182 6.55 19.24 -22.14
C LEU A 182 7.20 18.44 -23.27
N ASN A 183 8.27 17.72 -22.94
CA ASN A 183 8.98 16.87 -23.89
C ASN A 183 8.72 15.41 -23.49
N VAL A 184 8.24 14.63 -24.45
CA VAL A 184 8.05 13.18 -24.30
C VAL A 184 9.01 12.50 -25.27
N ALA A 185 9.61 11.39 -24.85
CA ALA A 185 10.55 10.67 -25.71
C ALA A 185 9.83 10.17 -26.98
N GLY A 186 10.40 10.47 -28.15
CA GLY A 186 9.83 10.08 -29.45
C GLY A 186 8.68 10.95 -29.96
N GLU A 187 8.30 12.00 -29.22
CA GLU A 187 7.19 12.90 -29.56
C GLU A 187 7.67 14.34 -29.76
N THR A 188 6.93 15.14 -30.53
CA THR A 188 7.23 16.55 -30.68
C THR A 188 6.83 17.33 -29.41
N PRO A 189 7.69 18.24 -28.93
CA PRO A 189 7.45 18.98 -27.69
C PRO A 189 6.15 19.77 -27.73
N LEU A 190 5.37 19.67 -26.66
CA LEU A 190 4.13 20.43 -26.49
C LEU A 190 4.40 21.62 -25.57
N THR A 191 4.19 22.83 -26.07
CA THR A 191 4.24 24.05 -25.28
C THR A 191 2.84 24.41 -24.82
N VAL A 192 2.65 24.51 -23.51
CA VAL A 192 1.36 24.84 -22.91
C VAL A 192 1.47 26.15 -22.16
N THR A 193 0.39 26.91 -22.13
CA THR A 193 0.30 28.16 -21.36
C THR A 193 -0.76 27.98 -20.28
N ALA A 194 -0.41 28.27 -19.03
CA ALA A 194 -1.36 28.21 -17.93
C ALA A 194 -2.57 29.11 -18.21
N GLY A 195 -3.77 28.59 -17.96
CA GLY A 195 -5.05 29.26 -18.24
C GLY A 195 -5.53 29.15 -19.68
N GLN A 196 -4.77 28.55 -20.60
CA GLN A 196 -5.14 28.42 -22.02
C GLN A 196 -5.42 26.97 -22.39
N LYS A 197 -6.52 26.73 -23.12
CA LYS A 197 -6.81 25.40 -23.69
C LYS A 197 -6.00 25.11 -24.94
N THR A 198 -5.48 26.13 -25.62
CA THR A 198 -4.64 25.96 -26.79
C THR A 198 -3.19 25.72 -26.37
N ALA A 199 -2.65 24.56 -26.75
CA ALA A 199 -1.24 24.24 -26.69
C ALA A 199 -0.60 24.36 -28.08
N GLN A 200 0.71 24.51 -28.13
CA GLN A 200 1.47 24.59 -29.37
C GLN A 200 2.37 23.37 -29.51
N ARG A 201 2.25 22.66 -30.63
CA ARG A 201 3.15 21.58 -31.02
C ARG A 201 3.80 21.93 -32.34
N GLU A 202 4.97 21.38 -32.60
CA GLU A 202 5.63 21.50 -33.90
C GLU A 202 4.71 20.88 -34.97
N GLY A 203 4.02 21.72 -35.74
CA GLY A 203 2.96 21.33 -36.68
C GLY A 203 1.61 22.06 -36.49
N GLY A 204 1.41 22.80 -35.38
CA GLY A 204 0.22 23.64 -35.20
C GLY A 204 -0.30 23.72 -33.75
N ASN A 205 -1.47 24.34 -33.61
CA ASN A 205 -2.15 24.42 -32.31
C ASN A 205 -2.86 23.10 -32.00
N VAL A 206 -2.77 22.65 -30.75
CA VAL A 206 -3.43 21.47 -30.20
C VAL A 206 -4.42 21.94 -29.14
N ASP A 207 -5.68 21.52 -29.24
CA ASP A 207 -6.68 21.85 -28.22
C ASP A 207 -6.61 20.86 -27.04
N LEU A 208 -6.56 21.41 -25.84
CA LEU A 208 -6.58 20.67 -24.58
C LEU A 208 -8.02 20.67 -24.02
N PRO A 209 -8.54 19.52 -23.59
CA PRO A 209 -9.88 19.43 -23.00
C PRO A 209 -10.07 20.37 -21.79
N LEU A 210 -9.00 20.56 -21.03
CA LEU A 210 -8.92 21.42 -19.86
C LEU A 210 -7.65 22.27 -19.92
N ALA A 211 -7.75 23.51 -19.46
CA ALA A 211 -6.60 24.39 -19.37
C ALA A 211 -5.64 23.89 -18.27
N PRO A 212 -4.32 23.88 -18.52
CA PRO A 212 -3.35 23.70 -17.47
C PRO A 212 -3.32 24.92 -16.55
N ALA A 213 -2.93 24.71 -15.31
CA ALA A 213 -2.78 25.76 -14.31
C ALA A 213 -1.33 25.83 -13.82
N SER A 214 -1.01 26.86 -13.06
CA SER A 214 0.29 27.05 -12.43
C SER A 214 0.09 27.56 -11.02
N ASP A 215 0.88 27.06 -10.07
CA ASP A 215 0.97 27.61 -8.71
C ASP A 215 1.99 28.78 -8.61
N GLY A 216 2.46 29.28 -9.76
CA GLY A 216 3.50 30.30 -9.87
C GLY A 216 4.91 29.72 -10.09
N LYS A 217 5.15 28.45 -9.76
CA LYS A 217 6.45 27.78 -9.94
C LYS A 217 6.35 26.45 -10.69
N ASN A 218 5.31 25.67 -10.41
CA ASN A 218 5.08 24.33 -10.92
C ASN A 218 3.88 24.33 -11.88
N LEU A 219 4.01 23.54 -12.94
CA LEU A 219 2.89 23.20 -13.80
C LEU A 219 1.91 22.28 -13.06
N ILE A 220 0.63 22.58 -13.17
CA ILE A 220 -0.49 21.74 -12.75
C ILE A 220 -1.22 21.33 -14.03
N PHE A 221 -1.03 20.09 -14.47
CA PHE A 221 -1.49 19.61 -15.77
C PHE A 221 -2.71 18.69 -15.62
N PRO A 222 -3.83 18.92 -16.35
CA PRO A 222 -4.98 18.05 -16.27
C PRO A 222 -4.66 16.67 -16.85
N LEU A 223 -5.07 15.62 -16.15
CA LEU A 223 -4.85 14.23 -16.57
C LEU A 223 -5.48 13.96 -17.95
N SER A 224 -6.63 14.57 -18.23
CA SER A 224 -7.29 14.50 -19.54
C SER A 224 -6.44 15.03 -20.69
N GLY A 225 -5.51 15.95 -20.41
CA GLY A 225 -4.59 16.53 -21.38
C GLY A 225 -3.41 15.63 -21.74
N LEU A 226 -3.13 14.58 -20.95
CA LEU A 226 -2.00 13.67 -21.21
C LEU A 226 -2.15 12.91 -22.54
N ARG A 227 -3.39 12.67 -22.96
CA ARG A 227 -3.66 12.08 -24.28
C ARG A 227 -3.15 12.96 -25.42
N ALA A 228 -3.18 14.27 -25.27
CA ALA A 228 -2.60 15.20 -26.25
C ALA A 228 -1.07 15.06 -26.32
N LEU A 229 -0.41 14.55 -25.28
CA LEU A 229 1.02 14.26 -25.26
C LEU A 229 1.38 12.89 -25.84
N GLY A 230 0.40 12.10 -26.32
CA GLY A 230 0.62 10.73 -26.77
C GLY A 230 0.70 9.73 -25.62
N CYS A 231 0.42 10.15 -24.38
CA CYS A 231 0.46 9.28 -23.22
C CYS A 231 -0.89 8.56 -23.02
N THR A 232 -0.81 7.32 -22.55
CA THR A 232 -1.96 6.54 -22.10
C THR A 232 -2.05 6.57 -20.57
N VAL A 233 -3.28 6.53 -20.06
CA VAL A 233 -3.53 6.51 -18.61
C VAL A 233 -4.34 5.27 -18.29
N THR A 234 -3.83 4.45 -17.39
CA THR A 234 -4.50 3.24 -16.91
C THR A 234 -4.74 3.35 -15.41
N ASP A 235 -5.93 2.97 -14.95
CA ASP A 235 -6.26 2.98 -13.54
C ASP A 235 -5.38 1.99 -12.76
N ALA A 236 -4.89 2.42 -11.60
CA ALA A 236 -4.10 1.61 -10.69
C ALA A 236 -4.74 1.62 -9.29
N PRO A 237 -4.48 0.61 -8.44
CA PRO A 237 -5.14 0.48 -7.13
C PRO A 237 -4.97 1.67 -6.16
N LYS A 238 -4.01 2.57 -6.41
CA LYS A 238 -3.72 3.76 -5.58
C LYS A 238 -3.46 5.02 -6.41
N GLY A 239 -4.04 5.12 -7.60
CA GLY A 239 -3.81 6.25 -8.49
C GLY A 239 -3.94 5.85 -9.95
N VAL A 240 -3.06 6.35 -10.78
CA VAL A 240 -3.01 6.02 -12.21
C VAL A 240 -1.59 5.70 -12.62
N THR A 241 -1.45 4.81 -13.59
CA THR A 241 -0.20 4.63 -14.31
C THR A 241 -0.29 5.42 -15.61
N ILE A 242 0.72 6.24 -15.85
CA ILE A 242 0.86 7.02 -17.07
C ILE A 242 1.99 6.38 -17.86
N THR A 243 1.69 6.01 -19.09
CA THR A 243 2.66 5.43 -20.02
C THR A 243 2.81 6.38 -21.20
N CYS A 244 4.02 6.87 -21.42
CA CYS A 244 4.37 7.74 -22.55
C CYS A 244 5.51 7.06 -23.31
N GLY A 245 5.23 6.55 -24.52
CA GLY A 245 6.21 5.73 -25.25
C GLY A 245 6.53 4.43 -24.51
N SER A 246 7.83 4.14 -24.31
CA SER A 246 8.32 2.97 -23.57
C SER A 246 8.34 3.15 -22.05
N ASP A 247 8.20 4.38 -21.58
CA ASP A 247 8.35 4.72 -20.17
C ASP A 247 7.00 4.78 -19.46
N SER A 248 6.97 4.34 -18.20
CA SER A 248 5.75 4.35 -17.38
C SER A 248 6.03 4.81 -15.95
N VAL A 249 5.12 5.59 -15.39
CA VAL A 249 5.19 6.08 -14.00
C VAL A 249 3.85 5.89 -13.31
N GLY A 250 3.87 5.48 -12.05
CA GLY A 250 2.69 5.45 -11.19
C GLY A 250 2.58 6.75 -10.40
N VAL A 251 1.44 7.43 -10.50
CA VAL A 251 1.20 8.72 -9.84
C VAL A 251 -0.17 8.75 -9.17
N LEU A 252 -0.32 9.60 -8.16
CA LEU A 252 -1.59 9.86 -7.50
C LEU A 252 -2.11 11.24 -7.95
N PRO A 253 -3.21 11.32 -8.73
CA PRO A 253 -3.76 12.59 -9.17
C PRO A 253 -4.28 13.43 -8.00
N ILE A 254 -4.11 14.75 -8.12
CA ILE A 254 -4.68 15.74 -7.22
C ILE A 254 -6.05 16.14 -7.75
N VAL A 255 -7.07 15.98 -6.93
CA VAL A 255 -8.41 16.50 -7.23
C VAL A 255 -8.63 17.73 -6.36
N PHE A 256 -8.87 18.89 -6.98
CA PHE A 256 -9.16 20.18 -6.32
C PHE A 256 -10.64 20.41 -6.07
#